data_AF-A0AAW9B8K8-F1
#
_entry.id   AF-A0AAW9B8K8-F1
#
_cell.length_a   1.000
_cell.length_b   1.000
_cell.length_c   1.000
_cell.angle_alpha   90.00
_cell.angle_beta   90.00
_cell.angle_gamma   90.00
#
_symmetry.space_group_name_H-M   'P 1'
#
loop_
_entity.id
_entity.type
_entity.pdbx_description
1 polymer ?
#
loop_
_entity_poly.entity_id
_entity_poly.type
_entity_poly.pdbx_seq_one_letter_code
_entity_poly.pdbx_strand_id
1 'polypeptide(L)'
;MTFDKACDYYAQYLKKEGLEIEAREAILEFVDLDENSLDDFGNDVRIVLASADFGKELTTSVLWLRDKGVDISCVRLTPYRYKEDVLINAEQIIPVPEVEEYQVKFREKRAEQRTSVQKGEKDYSEYRYSGHTYKKRHLALALVTDWIEKHQPQSLNDVLNAFNEPVRRRIAIL
;
A
#
# COMPACT_ATOMS: atom_id res chain seq x y z
N MET A 1 -5.65 5.51 6.88
CA MET A 1 -6.14 6.11 8.15
C MET A 1 -5.05 5.85 9.17
N THR A 2 -4.55 6.86 9.90
CA THR A 2 -3.45 6.64 10.88
C THR A 2 -4.00 6.07 12.19
N PHE A 3 -3.15 5.36 12.93
CA PHE A 3 -3.51 4.81 14.23
C PHE A 3 -4.00 5.88 15.22
N ASP A 4 -3.31 7.02 15.30
CA ASP A 4 -3.70 8.12 16.18
C ASP A 4 -5.10 8.64 15.87
N LYS A 5 -5.44 8.77 14.58
CA LYS A 5 -6.78 9.20 14.16
C LYS A 5 -7.86 8.18 14.53
N ALA A 6 -7.54 6.88 14.45
CA ALA A 6 -8.46 5.84 14.88
C ALA A 6 -8.71 5.92 16.39
N CYS A 7 -7.67 6.14 17.19
CA CYS A 7 -7.78 6.37 18.63
C CYS A 7 -8.62 7.61 18.94
N ASP A 8 -8.40 8.72 18.24
CA ASP A 8 -9.17 9.96 18.42
C ASP A 8 -10.66 9.74 18.15
N TYR A 9 -11.01 9.08 17.05
CA TYR A 9 -12.41 8.81 16.71
C TYR A 9 -13.07 7.85 17.70
N TYR A 10 -12.34 6.82 18.14
CA TYR A 10 -12.88 5.89 19.11
C TYR A 10 -13.04 6.53 20.49
N ALA A 11 -12.09 7.36 20.93
CA ALA A 11 -12.20 8.15 22.16
C ALA A 11 -13.42 9.11 22.13
N GLN A 12 -13.68 9.75 20.98
CA GLN A 12 -14.88 10.57 20.80
C GLN A 12 -16.18 9.76 20.92
N TYR A 13 -16.21 8.55 20.36
CA TYR A 13 -17.32 7.62 20.49
C TYR A 13 -17.52 7.18 21.95
N LEU A 14 -16.47 6.74 22.63
CA LEU A 14 -16.51 6.29 24.03
C LEU A 14 -17.00 7.40 24.96
N LYS A 15 -16.52 8.63 24.76
CA LYS A 15 -16.99 9.81 25.50
C LYS A 15 -18.49 10.08 25.29
N LYS A 16 -18.99 9.84 24.08
CA LYS A 16 -20.42 10.01 23.77
C LYS A 16 -21.28 8.95 24.45
N GLU A 17 -20.80 7.72 24.52
CA GLU A 17 -21.49 6.59 25.17
C GLU A 17 -21.27 6.54 26.69
N GLY A 18 -20.39 7.40 27.24
CA GLY A 18 -20.09 7.45 28.67
C GLY A 18 -19.29 6.24 29.17
N LEU A 19 -18.49 5.62 28.30
CA LEU A 19 -17.68 4.45 28.61
C LEU A 19 -16.28 4.87 29.08
N GLU A 20 -15.85 4.38 30.23
CA GLU A 20 -14.49 4.57 30.77
C GLU A 20 -13.53 3.51 30.21
N ILE A 21 -13.28 3.58 28.90
CA ILE A 21 -12.35 2.69 28.19
C ILE A 21 -11.23 3.54 27.61
N GLU A 22 -9.97 3.11 27.77
CA GLU A 22 -8.82 3.73 27.12
C GLU A 22 -8.77 3.30 25.64
N ALA A 23 -9.12 4.24 24.75
CA ALA A 23 -9.26 3.98 23.31
C ALA A 23 -8.01 3.35 22.68
N ARG A 24 -6.83 3.83 23.08
CA ARG A 24 -5.55 3.36 22.53
C ARG A 24 -5.27 1.90 22.89
N GLU A 25 -5.44 1.56 24.17
CA GLU A 25 -5.20 0.21 24.68
C GLU A 25 -6.19 -0.79 24.07
N ALA A 26 -7.47 -0.43 24.03
CA ALA A 26 -8.50 -1.26 23.43
C ALA A 26 -8.29 -1.53 21.93
N ILE A 27 -7.80 -0.55 21.17
CA ILE A 27 -7.46 -0.76 19.75
C ILE A 27 -6.20 -1.62 19.62
N LEU A 28 -5.15 -1.39 20.44
CA LEU A 28 -3.95 -2.24 20.40
C LEU A 28 -4.28 -3.70 20.69
N GLU A 29 -5.09 -3.96 21.71
CA GLU A 29 -5.57 -5.30 22.07
C GLU A 29 -6.40 -5.91 20.93
N PHE A 30 -7.29 -5.14 20.31
CA PHE A 30 -8.13 -5.62 19.22
C PHE A 30 -7.34 -5.99 17.96
N VAL A 31 -6.33 -5.20 17.61
CA VAL A 31 -5.56 -5.39 16.37
C VAL A 31 -4.40 -6.38 16.58
N ASP A 32 -4.10 -6.75 17.83
CA ASP A 32 -2.98 -7.64 18.20
C ASP A 32 -1.64 -7.16 17.61
N LEU A 33 -1.44 -5.84 17.65
CA LEU A 33 -0.22 -5.18 17.18
C LEU A 33 0.61 -4.68 18.37
N ASP A 34 1.93 -4.86 18.27
CA ASP A 34 2.86 -4.22 19.19
C ASP A 34 3.01 -2.73 18.82
N GLU A 35 3.28 -1.88 19.81
CA GLU A 35 3.45 -0.43 19.61
C GLU A 35 4.58 -0.10 18.61
N ASN A 36 5.54 -1.02 18.45
CA ASN A 36 6.64 -0.89 17.49
C ASN A 36 6.23 -1.19 16.03
N SER A 37 5.02 -1.70 15.80
CA SER A 37 4.49 -2.13 14.50
C SER A 37 3.29 -1.29 14.02
N LEU A 38 3.10 -0.10 14.61
CA LEU A 38 1.99 0.80 14.25
C LEU A 38 2.04 1.29 12.80
N ASP A 39 3.20 1.25 12.15
CA ASP A 39 3.35 1.53 10.72
C ASP A 39 2.57 0.54 9.83
N ASP A 40 2.24 -0.64 10.35
CA ASP A 40 1.42 -1.65 9.65
C ASP A 40 -0.09 -1.40 9.79
N PHE A 41 -0.50 -0.46 10.64
CA PHE A 41 -1.91 -0.17 10.90
C PHE A 41 -2.62 0.44 9.68
N GLY A 42 -3.62 -0.29 9.17
CA GLY A 42 -4.50 0.20 8.10
C GLY A 42 -3.82 0.31 6.73
N ASN A 43 -2.72 -0.41 6.53
CA ASN A 43 -2.05 -0.52 5.22
C ASN A 43 -2.89 -1.32 4.23
N ASP A 44 -3.54 -2.38 4.70
CA ASP A 44 -4.43 -3.21 3.91
C ASP A 44 -5.89 -3.03 4.33
N VAL A 45 -6.78 -2.95 3.35
CA VAL A 45 -8.23 -2.85 3.56
C VAL A 45 -8.89 -4.12 3.02
N ARG A 46 -9.54 -4.86 3.92
CA ARG A 46 -10.33 -6.03 3.59
C ARG A 46 -11.81 -5.71 3.64
N ILE A 47 -12.54 -6.09 2.61
CA ILE A 47 -14.00 -5.96 2.51
C ILE A 47 -14.63 -7.33 2.77
N VAL A 48 -15.53 -7.41 3.75
CA VAL A 48 -16.31 -8.61 4.04
C VAL A 48 -17.79 -8.30 3.85
N LEU A 49 -18.40 -8.92 2.84
CA LEU A 49 -19.84 -8.85 2.64
C LEU A 49 -20.49 -10.00 3.41
N ALA A 50 -21.46 -9.70 4.26
CA ALA A 50 -22.17 -10.70 5.06
C ALA A 50 -23.67 -10.65 4.74
N SER A 51 -24.26 -11.77 4.31
CA SER A 51 -25.67 -11.85 3.90
C SER A 51 -26.23 -13.28 4.05
N ALA A 52 -27.55 -13.44 4.08
CA ALA A 52 -28.18 -14.76 4.06
C ALA A 52 -27.95 -15.51 2.74
N ASP A 53 -27.84 -14.77 1.63
CA ASP A 53 -27.41 -15.30 0.35
C ASP A 53 -26.88 -14.18 -0.57
N PHE A 54 -26.21 -14.56 -1.65
CA PHE A 54 -25.66 -13.63 -2.63
C PHE A 54 -26.13 -13.97 -4.04
N GLY A 55 -26.80 -13.02 -4.68
CA GLY A 55 -27.24 -13.16 -6.07
C GLY A 55 -26.07 -13.29 -7.06
N LYS A 56 -26.36 -13.84 -8.24
CA LYS A 56 -25.37 -14.05 -9.31
C LYS A 56 -24.66 -12.76 -9.76
N GLU A 57 -25.38 -11.64 -9.78
CA GLU A 57 -24.83 -10.34 -10.18
C GLU A 57 -23.77 -9.84 -9.20
N LEU A 58 -24.04 -9.99 -7.90
CA LEU A 58 -23.13 -9.56 -6.84
C LEU A 58 -21.90 -10.46 -6.77
N THR A 59 -22.09 -11.78 -6.82
CA THR A 59 -20.97 -12.74 -6.85
C THR A 59 -20.04 -12.52 -8.05
N THR A 60 -20.60 -12.22 -9.24
CA THR A 60 -19.82 -11.87 -10.44
C THR A 60 -19.00 -10.59 -10.23
N SER A 61 -19.62 -9.56 -9.64
CA SER A 61 -18.95 -8.30 -9.36
C SER A 61 -17.81 -8.45 -8.35
N VAL A 62 -18.04 -9.23 -7.30
CA VAL A 62 -17.02 -9.54 -6.26
C VAL A 62 -15.85 -10.31 -6.85
N LEU A 63 -16.10 -11.33 -7.68
CA LEU A 63 -15.05 -12.06 -8.38
C LEU A 63 -14.23 -11.15 -9.30
N TRP A 64 -14.89 -10.25 -10.02
CA TRP A 64 -14.22 -9.27 -10.87
C TRP A 64 -13.35 -8.29 -10.06
N LEU A 65 -13.85 -7.75 -8.95
CA LEU A 65 -13.08 -6.89 -8.05
C LEU A 65 -11.85 -7.61 -7.48
N ARG A 66 -12.01 -8.89 -7.12
CA ARG A 66 -10.92 -9.72 -6.61
C ARG A 66 -9.85 -9.98 -7.69
N ASP A 67 -10.22 -10.15 -8.96
CA ASP A 67 -9.27 -10.22 -10.08
C ASP A 67 -8.47 -8.91 -10.26
N LYS A 68 -9.10 -7.76 -9.95
CA LYS A 68 -8.41 -6.45 -9.91
C LYS A 68 -7.54 -6.24 -8.68
N GLY A 69 -7.47 -7.23 -7.78
CA GLY A 69 -6.62 -7.17 -6.58
C GLY A 69 -7.28 -6.50 -5.38
N VAL A 70 -8.59 -6.28 -5.41
CA VAL A 70 -9.33 -5.83 -4.23
C VAL A 70 -9.48 -7.02 -3.28
N ASP A 71 -9.13 -6.84 -2.01
CA ASP A 71 -9.37 -7.85 -0.98
C ASP A 71 -10.83 -7.81 -0.55
N ILE A 72 -11.65 -8.63 -1.18
CA ILE A 72 -13.09 -8.74 -0.92
C ILE A 72 -13.51 -10.20 -0.79
N SER A 73 -14.39 -10.46 0.17
CA SER A 73 -14.94 -11.77 0.49
C SER A 73 -16.44 -11.72 0.73
N CYS A 74 -17.12 -12.84 0.51
CA CYS A 74 -18.53 -13.01 0.80
C CYS A 74 -18.72 -14.13 1.82
N VAL A 75 -19.45 -13.83 2.90
CA VAL A 75 -19.78 -14.74 3.99
C VAL A 75 -21.29 -14.90 4.07
N ARG A 76 -21.75 -16.13 3.92
CA ARG A 76 -23.14 -16.52 4.11
C ARG A 76 -23.42 -16.66 5.60
N LEU A 77 -24.43 -15.94 6.10
CA LEU A 77 -24.92 -16.05 7.47
C LEU A 77 -26.21 -16.86 7.47
N THR A 78 -26.19 -18.04 8.09
CA THR A 78 -27.40 -18.87 8.26
C THR A 78 -27.76 -18.94 9.73
N PRO A 79 -28.87 -18.30 10.16
CA PRO A 79 -29.35 -18.40 11.52
C PRO A 79 -30.05 -19.75 11.76
N TYR A 80 -29.79 -20.34 12.92
CA TYR A 80 -30.44 -21.54 13.42
C TYR A 80 -30.96 -21.25 14.82
N ARG A 81 -32.14 -21.79 15.15
CA ARG A 81 -32.65 -21.77 16.52
C ARG A 81 -32.26 -23.07 17.20
N TYR A 82 -31.60 -22.97 18.33
CA TYR A 82 -31.28 -24.10 19.20
C TYR A 82 -31.83 -23.80 20.59
N LYS A 83 -32.95 -24.43 20.94
CA LYS A 83 -33.74 -24.10 22.15
C LYS A 83 -34.13 -22.61 22.16
N GLU A 84 -33.71 -21.87 23.18
CA GLU A 84 -33.92 -20.41 23.32
C GLU A 84 -32.80 -19.59 22.67
N ASP A 85 -31.73 -20.23 22.20
CA ASP A 85 -30.57 -19.56 21.63
C ASP A 85 -30.67 -19.44 20.10
N VAL A 86 -30.15 -18.34 19.56
CA VAL A 86 -29.95 -18.16 18.12
C VAL A 86 -28.48 -18.37 17.81
N LEU A 87 -28.19 -19.41 17.04
CA LEU A 87 -26.87 -19.71 16.51
C LEU A 87 -26.78 -19.14 15.10
N ILE A 88 -25.63 -18.59 14.73
CA ILE A 88 -25.37 -18.13 13.37
C ILE A 88 -24.21 -18.94 12.83
N ASN A 89 -24.43 -19.66 11.73
CA ASN A 89 -23.37 -20.24 10.95
C ASN A 89 -22.85 -19.20 9.96
N ALA A 90 -21.55 -18.95 9.97
CA ALA A 90 -20.88 -18.04 9.04
C ALA A 90 -20.01 -18.86 8.09
N GLU A 91 -20.43 -18.99 6.84
CA GLU A 91 -19.75 -19.78 5.80
C GLU A 91 -19.16 -18.85 4.75
N GLN A 92 -17.84 -18.90 4.53
CA GLN A 92 -17.21 -18.14 3.45
C GLN A 92 -17.51 -18.80 2.09
N ILE A 93 -18.19 -18.07 1.21
CA ILE A 93 -18.57 -18.57 -0.13
C ILE A 93 -17.65 -18.05 -1.24
N ILE A 94 -17.07 -16.85 -1.08
CA ILE A 94 -16.15 -16.24 -2.05
C ILE A 94 -14.94 -15.68 -1.30
N PRO A 95 -13.72 -16.09 -1.66
CA PRO A 95 -13.43 -17.32 -2.41
C PRO A 95 -13.90 -18.54 -1.61
N VAL A 96 -14.19 -19.66 -2.29
CA VAL A 96 -14.35 -20.94 -1.60
C VAL A 96 -13.05 -21.22 -0.84
N PRO A 97 -13.08 -21.63 0.44
CA PRO A 97 -11.88 -21.74 1.28
C PRO A 97 -10.75 -22.55 0.63
N GLU A 98 -11.12 -23.63 -0.05
CA GLU A 98 -10.19 -24.50 -0.79
C GLU A 98 -9.41 -23.73 -1.87
N VAL A 99 -10.06 -22.79 -2.55
CA VAL A 99 -9.46 -21.98 -3.62
C VAL A 99 -8.57 -20.88 -3.05
N GLU A 100 -8.84 -20.41 -1.83
CA GLU A 100 -8.00 -19.41 -1.14
C GLU A 100 -6.62 -19.97 -0.85
N GLU A 101 -6.53 -21.18 -0.29
CA GLU A 101 -5.25 -21.85 0.01
C GLU A 101 -4.37 -22.04 -1.25
N TYR A 102 -4.99 -22.35 -2.40
CA TYR A 102 -4.28 -22.39 -3.68
C TYR A 102 -3.87 -21.00 -4.17
N GLN A 103 -4.75 -19.99 -4.05
CA GLN A 103 -4.46 -18.64 -4.51
C GLN A 103 -3.39 -17.93 -3.68
N VAL A 104 -3.26 -18.22 -2.38
CA VAL A 104 -2.17 -17.69 -1.53
C VAL A 104 -0.81 -18.08 -2.11
N LYS A 105 -0.61 -19.36 -2.47
CA LYS A 105 0.64 -19.84 -3.09
C LYS A 105 0.95 -19.17 -4.44
N PHE A 106 -0.07 -18.79 -5.20
CA PHE A 106 0.11 -18.05 -6.46
C PHE A 106 0.35 -16.55 -6.24
N ARG A 107 -0.27 -15.95 -5.22
CA ARG A 107 -0.05 -14.55 -4.83
C ARG A 107 1.36 -14.35 -4.29
N GLU A 108 1.87 -15.28 -3.47
CA GLU A 108 3.27 -15.27 -3.00
C GLU A 108 4.23 -15.31 -4.19
N LYS A 109 4.06 -16.25 -5.12
CA LYS A 109 4.89 -16.31 -6.35
C LYS A 109 4.78 -15.05 -7.21
N ARG A 110 3.60 -14.45 -7.35
CA ARG A 110 3.42 -13.20 -8.10
C ARG A 110 3.97 -11.98 -7.36
N ALA A 111 3.90 -11.93 -6.03
CA ALA A 111 4.49 -10.89 -5.21
C ALA A 111 6.02 -10.98 -5.22
N GLU A 112 6.58 -12.19 -5.21
CA GLU A 112 8.00 -12.44 -5.46
C GLU A 112 8.38 -11.98 -6.86
N GLN A 113 7.60 -12.29 -7.90
CA GLN A 113 7.87 -11.81 -9.27
C GLN A 113 7.74 -10.28 -9.39
N ARG A 114 6.76 -9.64 -8.75
CA ARG A 114 6.62 -8.17 -8.74
C ARG A 114 7.74 -7.50 -7.96
N THR A 115 8.17 -8.08 -6.84
CA THR A 115 9.34 -7.65 -6.08
C THR A 115 10.63 -7.87 -6.88
N SER A 116 10.71 -8.93 -7.67
CA SER A 116 11.84 -9.23 -8.56
C SER A 116 11.91 -8.23 -9.73
N VAL A 117 10.77 -7.88 -10.31
CA VAL A 117 10.66 -6.85 -11.36
C VAL A 117 10.97 -5.46 -10.78
N GLN A 118 10.53 -5.13 -9.56
CA GLN A 118 10.93 -3.89 -8.88
C GLN A 118 12.39 -3.87 -8.42
N LYS A 119 13.01 -5.04 -8.15
CA LYS A 119 14.44 -5.17 -7.87
C LYS A 119 15.31 -5.10 -9.13
N GLY A 120 14.72 -5.28 -10.33
CA GLY A 120 15.43 -5.27 -11.60
C GLY A 120 15.89 -3.90 -12.13
N GLU A 121 15.54 -2.78 -11.48
CA GLU A 121 15.80 -1.47 -12.08
C GLU A 121 16.13 -0.33 -11.09
N LYS A 122 16.65 -0.65 -9.89
CA LYS A 122 17.27 0.38 -9.04
C LYS A 122 18.77 0.44 -9.35
N ASP A 123 19.12 1.35 -10.23
CA ASP A 123 20.51 1.70 -10.57
C ASP A 123 21.19 2.36 -9.35
N TYR A 124 21.90 1.55 -8.55
CA TYR A 124 22.69 2.00 -7.39
C TYR A 124 24.07 2.55 -7.79
N SER A 125 24.33 2.79 -9.07
CA SER A 125 25.64 3.27 -9.53
C SER A 125 26.02 4.60 -8.86
N GLU A 126 27.19 4.59 -8.24
CA GLU A 126 27.82 5.75 -7.63
C GLU A 126 28.79 6.38 -8.62
N TYR A 127 28.72 7.71 -8.76
CA TYR A 127 29.54 8.47 -9.70
C TYR A 127 30.42 9.44 -8.93
N ARG A 128 31.71 9.50 -9.26
CA ARG A 128 32.66 10.39 -8.60
C ARG A 128 32.91 11.62 -9.47
N TYR A 129 32.76 12.81 -8.87
CA TYR A 129 33.03 14.09 -9.53
C TYR A 129 33.57 15.11 -8.51
N SER A 130 34.63 15.83 -8.87
CA SER A 130 35.27 16.87 -8.03
C SER A 130 35.53 16.43 -6.57
N GLY A 131 36.00 15.19 -6.37
CA GLY A 131 36.32 14.65 -5.04
C GLY A 131 35.13 14.13 -4.23
N HIS A 132 33.89 14.30 -4.72
CA HIS A 132 32.66 13.85 -4.06
C HIS A 132 31.99 12.70 -4.82
N THR A 133 31.25 11.86 -4.08
CA THR A 133 30.48 10.75 -4.65
C THR A 133 29.00 11.13 -4.72
N TYR A 134 28.41 11.00 -5.91
CA TYR A 134 27.03 11.33 -6.19
C TYR A 134 26.25 10.12 -6.69
N LYS A 135 25.01 9.98 -6.25
CA LYS A 135 24.02 9.12 -6.93
C LYS A 135 23.62 9.76 -8.26
N LYS A 136 23.26 8.94 -9.25
CA LYS A 136 22.87 9.38 -10.61
C LYS A 136 21.93 10.60 -10.66
N ARG A 137 20.95 10.66 -9.72
CA ARG A 137 19.96 11.75 -9.63
C ARG A 137 20.53 13.10 -9.19
N HIS A 138 21.68 13.11 -8.50
CA HIS A 138 22.32 14.33 -8.00
C HIS A 138 23.56 14.72 -8.82
N LEU A 139 24.13 13.79 -9.60
CA LEU A 139 25.30 14.07 -10.44
C LEU A 139 25.00 15.11 -11.52
N ALA A 140 23.84 15.02 -12.17
CA ALA A 140 23.47 15.94 -13.24
C ALA A 140 23.41 17.39 -12.73
N LEU A 141 22.85 17.60 -11.54
CA LEU A 141 22.82 18.92 -10.91
C LEU A 141 24.23 19.42 -10.63
N ALA A 142 25.08 18.61 -9.99
CA ALA A 142 26.46 19.00 -9.66
C ALA A 142 27.29 19.39 -10.91
N LEU A 143 27.16 18.63 -12.00
CA LEU A 143 27.85 18.92 -13.27
C LEU A 143 27.37 20.21 -13.92
N VAL A 144 26.06 20.45 -13.90
CA VAL A 144 25.46 21.65 -14.50
C VAL A 144 25.82 22.89 -13.68
N THR A 145 25.73 22.81 -12.35
CA THR A 145 26.12 23.92 -11.46
C THR A 145 27.59 24.30 -11.64
N ASP A 146 28.51 23.33 -11.62
CA ASP A 146 29.94 23.60 -11.83
C ASP A 146 30.23 24.19 -13.23
N TRP A 147 29.51 23.73 -14.26
CA TRP A 147 29.69 24.26 -15.61
C TRP A 147 29.16 25.69 -15.76
N ILE A 148 27.99 25.99 -15.19
CA ILE A 148 27.39 27.33 -15.18
C ILE A 148 28.30 28.32 -14.44
N GLU A 149 28.85 27.92 -13.28
CA GLU A 149 29.78 28.76 -12.52
C GLU A 149 31.04 29.09 -13.31
N LYS A 150 31.57 28.13 -14.09
CA LYS A 150 32.79 28.32 -14.89
C LYS A 150 32.58 29.09 -16.19
N HIS A 151 31.41 28.99 -16.81
CA HIS A 151 31.20 29.50 -18.18
C HIS A 151 30.15 30.62 -18.30
N GLN A 152 29.43 30.94 -17.22
CA GLN A 152 28.40 32.00 -17.17
C GLN A 152 27.54 32.10 -18.44
N PRO A 153 26.81 31.02 -18.79
CA PRO A 153 26.01 30.98 -20.00
C PRO A 153 24.92 32.05 -20.00
N GLN A 154 24.68 32.66 -21.16
CA GLN A 154 23.68 33.72 -21.31
C GLN A 154 22.28 33.15 -21.66
N SER A 155 22.20 31.87 -22.02
CA SER A 155 20.93 31.21 -22.33
C SER A 155 20.92 29.72 -21.93
N LEU A 156 19.70 29.18 -21.73
CA LEU A 156 19.49 27.76 -21.45
C LEU A 156 19.98 26.86 -22.61
N ASN A 157 19.96 27.36 -23.85
CA ASN A 157 20.43 26.62 -25.02
C ASN A 157 21.94 26.41 -25.00
N ASP A 158 22.71 27.34 -24.43
CA ASP A 158 24.16 27.21 -24.29
C ASP A 158 24.51 26.07 -23.32
N VAL A 159 23.74 25.96 -22.23
CA VAL A 159 23.86 24.85 -21.27
C VAL A 159 23.51 23.52 -21.94
N LEU A 160 22.37 23.46 -22.65
CA LEU A 160 21.93 22.22 -23.29
C LEU A 160 22.94 21.74 -24.35
N ASN A 161 23.55 22.65 -25.10
CA ASN A 161 24.52 22.30 -26.13
C ASN A 161 25.83 21.73 -25.59
N ALA A 162 26.21 22.08 -24.35
CA ALA A 162 27.45 21.63 -23.71
C ALA A 162 27.41 20.18 -23.18
N PHE A 163 26.22 19.60 -22.98
CA PHE A 163 26.07 18.25 -22.43
C PHE A 163 25.51 17.25 -23.45
N ASN A 164 25.81 15.95 -23.30
CA ASN A 164 25.31 14.90 -24.20
C ASN A 164 23.83 14.54 -23.95
N GLU A 165 23.18 13.89 -24.92
CA GLU A 165 21.75 13.49 -24.90
C GLU A 165 21.22 12.93 -23.56
N PRO A 166 21.93 12.02 -22.84
CA PRO A 166 21.43 11.44 -21.60
C PRO A 166 21.23 12.47 -20.47
N VAL A 167 22.05 13.53 -20.49
CA VAL A 167 22.01 14.62 -19.51
C VAL A 167 21.01 15.69 -19.97
N ARG A 168 20.97 16.00 -21.28
CA ARG A 168 19.98 16.92 -21.87
C ARG A 168 18.53 16.54 -21.55
N ARG A 169 18.18 15.25 -21.68
CA ARG A 169 16.81 14.76 -21.40
C ARG A 169 16.36 14.97 -19.95
N ARG A 170 17.29 15.06 -18.99
CA ARG A 170 16.97 15.28 -17.56
C ARG A 170 16.96 16.76 -17.18
N ILE A 171 17.76 17.59 -17.86
CA ILE A 171 17.72 19.05 -17.68
C ILE A 171 16.40 19.62 -18.21
N ALA A 172 15.87 19.11 -19.32
CA ALA A 172 14.63 19.59 -19.94
C ALA A 172 13.34 19.25 -19.16
N ILE A 173 13.44 18.49 -18.06
CA ILE A 173 12.30 18.06 -17.22
C ILE A 173 12.30 18.79 -15.85
N LEU A 174 13.37 19.55 -15.53
CA LEU A 174 13.44 20.45 -14.38
C LEU A 174 12.88 21.82 -14.74
#